data_AF-A0A8J5MLT6-F1
#
_entry.id   AF-A0A8J5MLT6-F1
#
_cell.length_a   1.000
_cell.length_b   1.000
_cell.length_c   1.000
_cell.angle_alpha   90.00
_cell.angle_beta   90.00
_cell.angle_gamma   90.00
#
_symmetry.space_group_name_H-M   'P 1'
#
loop_
_entity.id
_entity.type
_entity.pdbx_description
1 polymer ?
#
loop_
_entity_poly.entity_id
_entity_poly.type
_entity_poly.pdbx_seq_one_letter_code
_entity_poly.pdbx_strand_id
1 'polypeptide(L)'
;MKCLKQACSVLQSSTETRLNKFESMEAFQLAAILDPRYQVDWCHDNEVQDIRDLLTVKYNMARSVDPTTTDTSPAEPPPMKRNKFFVLANQSSTPRPTPSETEVSLYLNQKCLQDDSDPLGYWKAKQFPALTRLAAKHLAIPTTSAPAERLFSIAGKLFRPERCNLSDKRFEQLMMIRCNHQ
;
A
#
# COMPACT_ATOMS: atom_id res chain seq x y z
N MET A 1 10.92 -18.93 -37.69
CA MET A 1 11.82 -18.94 -36.49
C MET A 1 12.59 -17.62 -36.26
N LYS A 2 13.12 -16.93 -37.29
CA LYS A 2 13.86 -15.66 -37.10
C LYS A 2 13.01 -14.50 -36.54
N CYS A 3 11.77 -14.33 -37.02
CA CYS A 3 10.86 -13.28 -36.54
C CYS A 3 10.46 -13.42 -35.07
N LEU A 4 10.33 -14.66 -34.57
CA LEU A 4 9.96 -14.93 -33.18
C LEU A 4 11.09 -14.50 -32.22
N LYS A 5 12.35 -14.82 -32.55
CA LYS A 5 13.53 -14.39 -31.78
C LYS A 5 13.68 -12.87 -31.77
N GLN A 6 13.41 -12.22 -32.91
CA GLN A 6 13.43 -10.76 -33.00
C GLN A 6 12.34 -10.13 -32.13
N ALA A 7 11.12 -10.67 -32.16
CA ALA A 7 10.02 -10.18 -31.32
C ALA A 7 10.34 -10.31 -29.82
N CYS A 8 10.89 -11.45 -29.38
CA CYS A 8 11.32 -11.63 -27.99
C CYS A 8 12.41 -10.62 -27.59
N SER A 9 13.41 -10.39 -28.44
CA SER A 9 14.48 -9.41 -28.17
C SER A 9 13.96 -7.97 -28.06
N VAL A 10 13.02 -7.59 -28.93
CA VAL A 10 12.37 -6.27 -28.87
C VAL A 10 11.53 -6.13 -27.61
N LEU A 11 10.76 -7.16 -27.24
CA LEU A 11 9.99 -7.15 -26.01
C LEU A 11 10.88 -7.03 -24.79
N GLN A 12 11.94 -7.83 -24.70
CA GLN A 12 12.89 -7.81 -23.60
C GLN A 12 13.56 -6.44 -23.43
N SER A 13 14.09 -5.87 -24.51
CA SER A 13 14.69 -4.53 -24.48
C SER A 13 13.69 -3.44 -24.10
N SER A 14 12.44 -3.55 -24.57
CA SER A 14 11.37 -2.61 -24.19
C SER A 14 10.99 -2.73 -22.72
N THR A 15 10.88 -3.96 -22.19
CA THR A 15 10.58 -4.20 -20.77
C THR A 15 11.71 -3.70 -19.89
N GLU A 16 12.96 -4.00 -20.22
CA GLU A 16 14.13 -3.51 -19.47
C GLU A 16 14.16 -1.98 -19.48
N THR A 17 14.00 -1.35 -20.64
CA THR A 17 14.01 0.12 -20.75
C THR A 17 12.92 0.79 -19.91
N ARG A 18 11.70 0.21 -19.88
CA ARG A 18 10.54 0.84 -19.24
C ARG A 18 10.38 0.47 -17.76
N LEU A 19 10.80 -0.72 -17.36
CA LEU A 19 10.50 -1.30 -16.05
C LEU A 19 11.69 -1.33 -15.08
N ASN A 20 12.93 -1.33 -15.57
CA ASN A 20 14.13 -1.40 -14.72
C ASN A 20 14.17 -0.29 -13.64
N LYS A 21 13.69 0.91 -13.98
CA LYS A 21 13.57 2.00 -13.00
C LYS A 21 12.64 1.69 -11.82
N PHE A 22 11.64 0.84 -11.99
CA PHE A 22 10.70 0.49 -10.93
C PHE A 22 11.24 -0.62 -10.03
N GLU A 23 12.10 -1.48 -10.57
CA GLU A 23 12.77 -2.55 -9.83
C GLU A 23 13.75 -2.00 -8.78
N SER A 24 14.39 -0.86 -9.07
CA SER A 24 15.29 -0.16 -8.12
C SER A 24 14.58 0.72 -7.09
N MET A 25 13.26 0.91 -7.21
CA MET A 25 12.51 1.76 -6.30
C MET A 25 12.10 0.99 -5.04
N GLU A 26 12.58 1.43 -3.87
CA GLU A 26 12.28 0.82 -2.56
C GLU A 26 10.77 0.63 -2.33
N ALA A 27 9.94 1.57 -2.77
CA ALA A 27 8.50 1.52 -2.57
C ALA A 27 7.84 0.29 -3.23
N PHE A 28 8.31 -0.07 -4.43
CA PHE A 28 7.82 -1.23 -5.19
C PHE A 28 8.42 -2.53 -4.68
N GLN A 29 9.71 -2.53 -4.30
CA GLN A 29 10.34 -3.70 -3.65
C GLN A 29 9.62 -4.06 -2.34
N LEU A 30 9.30 -3.06 -1.52
CA LEU A 30 8.54 -3.24 -0.28
C LEU A 30 7.11 -3.70 -0.55
N ALA A 31 6.44 -3.16 -1.57
CA ALA A 31 5.11 -3.61 -1.95
C ALA A 31 5.11 -5.08 -2.41
N ALA A 32 6.10 -5.49 -3.20
CA ALA A 32 6.24 -6.85 -3.70
C ALA A 32 6.50 -7.86 -2.57
N ILE A 33 7.42 -7.55 -1.64
CA ILE A 33 7.70 -8.45 -0.51
C ILE A 33 6.55 -8.53 0.50
N LEU A 34 5.78 -7.45 0.67
CA LEU A 34 4.60 -7.41 1.55
C LEU A 34 3.34 -7.98 0.89
N ASP A 35 3.38 -8.33 -0.39
CA ASP A 35 2.31 -9.10 -0.99
C ASP A 35 2.49 -10.57 -0.59
N PRO A 36 1.54 -11.15 0.18
CA PRO A 36 1.66 -12.53 0.65
C PRO A 36 1.63 -13.56 -0.47
N ARG A 37 1.30 -13.17 -1.71
CA ARG A 37 1.34 -14.04 -2.90
C ARG A 37 2.74 -14.16 -3.50
N TYR A 38 3.58 -13.12 -3.35
CA TYR A 38 4.88 -13.06 -4.00
C TYR A 38 6.04 -13.18 -3.02
N GLN A 39 5.95 -12.57 -1.83
CA GLN A 39 7.00 -12.59 -0.79
C GLN A 39 8.43 -12.47 -1.35
N VAL A 40 9.20 -13.56 -1.41
CA VAL A 40 10.57 -13.60 -1.96
C VAL A 40 10.68 -14.42 -3.25
N ASP A 41 9.57 -15.01 -3.74
CA ASP A 41 9.55 -15.89 -4.91
C ASP A 41 9.86 -15.16 -6.22
N TRP A 42 9.79 -13.83 -6.22
CA TRP A 42 10.08 -12.98 -7.38
C TRP A 42 11.55 -12.54 -7.48
N CYS A 43 12.35 -12.74 -6.43
CA CYS A 43 13.73 -12.27 -6.37
C CYS A 43 14.72 -13.38 -6.77
N HIS A 44 15.87 -12.97 -7.29
CA HIS A 44 17.02 -13.86 -7.43
C HIS A 44 17.72 -14.06 -6.08
N ASP A 45 18.34 -15.22 -5.85
CA ASP A 45 18.95 -15.60 -4.56
C ASP A 45 19.95 -14.56 -4.01
N ASN A 46 20.61 -13.81 -4.89
CA ASN A 46 21.55 -12.74 -4.52
C ASN A 46 20.86 -11.49 -3.95
N GLU A 47 19.63 -11.18 -4.37
CA GLU A 47 18.89 -9.97 -3.99
C GLU A 47 17.96 -10.19 -2.79
N VAL A 48 17.62 -11.46 -2.51
CA VAL A 48 16.70 -11.83 -1.42
C VAL A 48 17.19 -11.27 -0.08
N GLN A 49 18.51 -11.32 0.20
CA GLN A 49 19.03 -10.85 1.49
C GLN A 49 18.93 -9.33 1.63
N ASP A 50 19.25 -8.58 0.57
CA ASP A 50 19.17 -7.12 0.57
C ASP A 50 17.74 -6.64 0.81
N ILE A 51 16.75 -7.31 0.20
CA ILE A 51 15.34 -6.95 0.35
C ILE A 51 14.82 -7.34 1.75
N ARG A 52 15.30 -8.45 2.32
CA ARG A 52 15.02 -8.82 3.73
C ARG A 52 15.58 -7.79 4.70
N ASP A 53 16.79 -7.32 4.48
CA ASP A 53 17.43 -6.30 5.31
C ASP A 53 16.67 -4.97 5.18
N LEU A 54 16.28 -4.58 3.97
CA LEU A 54 15.44 -3.41 3.72
C LEU A 54 14.10 -3.50 4.47
N LEU A 55 13.41 -4.63 4.38
CA LEU A 55 12.15 -4.85 5.11
C LEU A 55 12.36 -4.77 6.63
N THR A 56 13.45 -5.34 7.14
CA THR A 56 13.79 -5.33 8.57
C THR A 56 14.06 -3.91 9.08
N VAL A 57 14.82 -3.11 8.32
CA VAL A 57 15.06 -1.69 8.63
C VAL A 57 13.75 -0.92 8.69
N LYS A 58 12.89 -1.05 7.67
CA LYS A 58 11.60 -0.34 7.63
C LYS A 58 10.63 -0.83 8.72
N TYR A 59 10.66 -2.12 9.05
CA TYR A 59 9.91 -2.69 10.17
C TYR A 59 10.35 -2.08 11.51
N ASN A 60 11.65 -1.98 11.77
CA ASN A 60 12.17 -1.38 13.00
C ASN A 60 11.77 0.10 13.12
N MET A 61 11.79 0.84 12.01
CA MET A 61 11.28 2.21 11.95
C MET A 61 9.76 2.30 12.19
N ALA A 62 8.98 1.35 11.68
CA ALA A 62 7.53 1.32 11.87
C ALA A 62 7.14 0.86 13.28
N ARG A 63 7.99 0.08 13.95
CA ARG A 63 7.78 -0.44 15.30
C ARG A 63 8.04 0.60 16.39
N SER A 64 9.00 1.51 16.19
CA SER A 64 9.29 2.59 17.16
C SER A 64 8.18 3.67 17.21
N VAL A 65 7.24 3.64 16.27
CA VAL A 65 6.10 4.55 16.23
C VAL A 65 4.90 3.89 16.92
N ASP A 66 4.84 4.04 18.25
CA ASP A 66 3.58 3.95 19.00
C ASP A 66 2.77 5.24 18.82
N PRO A 67 1.42 5.20 18.91
CA PRO A 67 0.56 6.33 18.59
C PRO A 67 0.49 7.29 19.78
N THR A 68 1.53 8.10 19.99
CA THR A 68 1.43 9.30 20.82
C THR A 68 2.29 10.40 20.20
N THR A 69 1.71 11.59 20.10
CA THR A 69 2.32 12.87 19.67
C THR A 69 2.47 13.09 18.15
N THR A 70 1.33 13.38 17.51
CA THR A 70 1.26 14.67 16.78
C THR A 70 0.61 15.63 17.77
N ASP A 71 1.40 16.51 18.39
CA ASP A 71 0.85 17.67 19.09
C ASP A 71 1.76 18.87 18.89
N THR A 72 1.38 19.66 17.90
CA THR A 72 1.52 21.10 17.90
C THR A 72 0.59 21.64 18.99
N SER A 73 1.16 22.25 20.02
CA SER A 73 0.47 22.98 21.09
C SER A 73 0.31 24.47 20.74
N PRO A 74 -0.62 25.27 21.32
CA PRO A 74 -2.00 24.98 21.71
C PRO A 74 -3.00 26.08 21.26
N ALA A 75 -4.25 25.70 20.95
CA ALA A 75 -5.42 26.59 21.11
C ALA A 75 -6.70 25.76 21.31
N GLU A 76 -7.48 26.11 22.35
CA GLU A 76 -8.62 25.41 22.93
C GLU A 76 -9.90 25.30 22.04
N PRO A 77 -10.87 24.43 22.40
CA PRO A 77 -11.76 23.74 21.46
C PRO A 77 -13.20 24.30 21.38
N PRO A 78 -14.00 23.78 20.43
CA PRO A 78 -15.40 23.44 20.74
C PRO A 78 -15.74 21.96 20.43
N PRO A 79 -16.77 21.41 21.09
CA PRO A 79 -16.98 19.97 21.17
C PRO A 79 -17.85 19.47 20.01
N MET A 80 -17.50 18.33 19.38
CA MET A 80 -18.53 17.41 18.86
C MET A 80 -18.00 16.04 18.43
N LYS A 81 -18.54 15.03 19.14
CA LYS A 81 -18.86 13.65 18.72
C LYS A 81 -17.76 12.86 18.01
N ARG A 82 -16.99 12.13 18.83
CA ARG A 82 -16.17 10.97 18.44
C ARG A 82 -16.94 10.03 17.50
N ASN A 83 -16.45 9.89 16.27
CA ASN A 83 -16.85 8.83 15.35
C ASN A 83 -16.35 7.48 15.90
N LYS A 84 -17.30 6.60 16.22
CA LYS A 84 -17.08 5.26 16.81
C LYS A 84 -16.55 4.22 15.82
N PHE A 85 -15.71 4.60 14.85
CA PHE A 85 -15.19 3.66 13.83
C PHE A 85 -13.88 2.97 14.23
N PHE A 86 -13.31 3.31 15.38
CA PHE A 86 -12.09 2.68 15.91
C PHE A 86 -12.27 2.29 17.38
N VAL A 87 -13.28 1.47 17.69
CA VAL A 87 -13.40 0.83 19.02
C VAL A 87 -13.99 -0.57 18.86
N LEU A 88 -13.27 -1.56 19.42
CA LEU A 88 -13.66 -2.96 19.67
C LEU A 88 -13.73 -3.87 18.43
N ALA A 89 -13.31 -5.13 18.44
CA ALA A 89 -12.91 -6.10 19.47
C ALA A 89 -12.14 -7.22 18.70
N ASN A 90 -11.44 -8.21 19.23
CA ASN A 90 -11.44 -8.83 20.54
C ASN A 90 -10.18 -9.72 20.59
N GLN A 91 -9.70 -9.96 21.80
CA GLN A 91 -8.68 -10.94 22.11
C GLN A 91 -9.15 -12.34 21.66
N SER A 92 -8.61 -12.85 20.55
CA SER A 92 -8.49 -14.29 20.35
C SER A 92 -7.03 -14.65 20.58
N SER A 93 -6.80 -15.34 21.70
CA SER A 93 -5.54 -15.93 22.11
C SER A 93 -5.01 -16.88 21.02
N THR A 94 -4.10 -16.39 20.20
CA THR A 94 -3.12 -17.20 19.47
C THR A 94 -1.74 -16.88 20.02
N PRO A 95 -0.77 -17.80 19.92
CA PRO A 95 0.43 -17.75 20.73
C PRO A 95 1.17 -16.44 20.51
N ARG A 96 1.42 -15.73 21.62
CA ARG A 96 2.33 -14.60 21.66
C ARG A 96 3.64 -15.05 21.02
N PRO A 97 4.16 -14.38 19.97
CA PRO A 97 5.42 -14.77 19.36
C PRO A 97 6.50 -14.79 20.44
N THR A 98 7.28 -15.86 20.45
CA THR A 98 8.42 -16.02 21.34
C THR A 98 9.40 -14.86 21.11
N PRO A 99 10.12 -14.40 22.16
CA PRO A 99 11.00 -13.22 22.07
C PRO A 99 12.19 -13.37 21.11
N SER A 100 12.34 -14.51 20.43
CA SER A 100 13.45 -14.80 19.51
C SER A 100 13.13 -14.59 18.03
N GLU A 101 11.86 -14.59 17.61
CA GLU A 101 11.48 -14.45 16.20
C GLU A 101 10.75 -13.13 15.95
N THR A 102 11.28 -12.33 15.04
CA THR A 102 10.65 -11.08 14.62
C THR A 102 9.40 -11.37 13.77
N GLU A 103 8.40 -10.47 13.76
CA GLU A 103 7.24 -10.58 12.87
C GLU A 103 7.66 -10.79 11.40
N VAL A 104 8.77 -10.17 11.00
CA VAL A 104 9.39 -10.29 9.66
C VAL A 104 9.78 -11.74 9.37
N SER A 105 10.52 -12.37 10.28
CA SER A 105 10.94 -13.78 10.13
C SER A 105 9.73 -14.72 10.04
N LEU A 106 8.72 -14.51 10.90
CA LEU A 106 7.48 -15.31 10.90
C LEU A 106 6.69 -15.16 9.60
N TYR A 107 6.66 -13.97 9.02
CA TYR A 107 5.98 -13.71 7.75
C TYR A 107 6.72 -14.36 6.58
N LEU A 108 8.04 -14.19 6.49
CA LEU A 108 8.85 -14.71 5.38
C LEU A 108 8.99 -16.25 5.39
N ASN A 109 8.77 -16.89 6.53
CA ASN A 109 8.75 -18.35 6.65
C ASN A 109 7.39 -18.97 6.31
N GLN A 110 6.34 -18.17 6.13
CA GLN A 110 5.04 -18.68 5.70
C GLN A 110 5.05 -18.97 4.20
N LYS A 111 4.23 -19.94 3.79
CA LYS A 111 4.04 -20.24 2.37
C LYS A 111 3.28 -19.10 1.68
N CYS A 112 3.70 -18.74 0.47
CA CYS A 112 2.97 -17.83 -0.41
C CYS A 112 1.52 -18.27 -0.60
N LEU A 113 0.61 -17.29 -0.60
CA LEU A 113 -0.80 -17.50 -0.94
C LEU A 113 -0.94 -17.88 -2.41
N GLN A 114 -2.06 -18.50 -2.75
CA GLN A 114 -2.43 -18.70 -4.15
C GLN A 114 -2.77 -17.35 -4.81
N ASP A 115 -2.51 -17.23 -6.11
CA ASP A 115 -2.71 -16.00 -6.89
C ASP A 115 -4.12 -15.42 -6.78
N ASP A 116 -5.14 -16.28 -6.63
CA ASP A 116 -6.56 -15.92 -6.51
C ASP A 116 -6.98 -15.47 -5.09
N SER A 117 -6.05 -15.46 -4.13
CA SER A 117 -6.35 -15.07 -2.74
C SER A 117 -6.34 -13.55 -2.56
N ASP A 118 -7.19 -13.04 -1.66
CA ASP A 118 -7.21 -11.61 -1.32
C ASP A 118 -6.06 -11.26 -0.34
N PRO A 119 -5.06 -10.47 -0.77
CA PRO A 119 -3.95 -10.06 0.09
C PRO A 119 -4.40 -9.13 1.23
N LEU A 120 -5.45 -8.32 1.03
CA LEU A 120 -5.95 -7.42 2.08
C LEU A 120 -6.67 -8.21 3.18
N GLY A 121 -7.45 -9.22 2.79
CA GLY A 121 -8.05 -10.19 3.71
C GLY A 121 -7.02 -10.92 4.56
N TYR A 122 -5.87 -11.30 3.98
CA TYR A 122 -4.75 -11.90 4.73
C TYR A 122 -4.23 -10.96 5.82
N TRP A 123 -3.91 -9.71 5.48
CA TRP A 123 -3.38 -8.74 6.44
C TRP A 123 -4.40 -8.37 7.52
N LYS A 124 -5.70 -8.43 7.21
CA LYS A 124 -6.77 -8.23 8.19
C LYS A 124 -6.91 -9.39 9.18
N ALA A 125 -6.63 -10.62 8.75
CA ALA A 125 -6.75 -11.82 9.59
C ALA A 125 -5.52 -12.09 10.46
N LYS A 126 -4.35 -11.57 10.10
CA LYS A 126 -3.08 -11.83 10.79
C LYS A 126 -2.80 -10.80 11.87
N GLN A 127 -2.21 -11.25 12.98
CA GLN A 127 -1.80 -10.39 14.10
C GLN A 127 -0.34 -9.93 13.95
N PHE A 128 -0.02 -9.21 12.87
CA PHE A 128 1.29 -8.57 12.67
C PHE A 128 1.12 -7.04 12.65
N PRO A 129 1.00 -6.37 13.81
CA PRO A 129 0.60 -4.96 13.86
C PRO A 129 1.55 -4.01 13.13
N ALA A 130 2.87 -4.22 13.20
CA ALA A 130 3.83 -3.36 12.54
C ALA A 130 3.92 -3.66 11.04
N LEU A 131 3.94 -4.94 10.64
CA LEU A 131 3.91 -5.32 9.22
C LEU A 131 2.60 -4.93 8.54
N THR A 132 1.45 -5.07 9.20
CA THR A 132 0.14 -4.70 8.63
C THR A 132 0.06 -3.21 8.33
N ARG A 133 0.64 -2.35 9.19
CA ARG A 133 0.75 -0.92 8.91
C ARG A 133 1.64 -0.65 7.68
N LEU A 134 2.75 -1.37 7.57
CA LEU A 134 3.69 -1.24 6.47
C LEU A 134 3.03 -1.71 5.15
N ALA A 135 2.36 -2.87 5.17
CA ALA A 135 1.58 -3.41 4.07
C ALA A 135 0.47 -2.44 3.64
N ALA A 136 -0.31 -1.90 4.57
CA ALA A 136 -1.36 -0.93 4.27
C ALA A 136 -0.81 0.33 3.57
N LYS A 137 0.39 0.78 3.93
CA LYS A 137 1.03 1.95 3.30
C LYS A 137 1.52 1.65 1.89
N HIS A 138 2.18 0.53 1.69
CA HIS A 138 2.86 0.21 0.43
C HIS A 138 1.92 -0.44 -0.60
N LEU A 139 0.96 -1.26 -0.17
CA LEU A 139 -0.04 -1.86 -1.07
C LEU A 139 -1.10 -0.85 -1.53
N ALA A 140 -1.24 0.28 -0.83
CA ALA A 140 -2.14 1.36 -1.24
C ALA A 140 -1.57 2.25 -2.37
N ILE A 141 -0.30 2.06 -2.75
CA ILE A 141 0.33 2.86 -3.80
C ILE A 141 -0.28 2.46 -5.16
N PRO A 142 -0.93 3.40 -5.87
CA PRO A 142 -1.48 3.08 -7.17
C PRO A 142 -0.34 2.86 -8.18
N THR A 143 -0.44 1.78 -8.96
CA THR A 143 0.56 1.44 -9.99
C THR A 143 0.52 2.37 -11.21
N THR A 144 -0.59 3.09 -11.41
CA THR A 144 -0.82 3.94 -12.59
C THR A 144 -1.48 5.26 -12.22
N SER A 145 -1.46 6.23 -13.14
CA SER A 145 -2.21 7.49 -13.05
C SER A 145 -3.72 7.32 -13.24
N ALA A 146 -4.21 6.13 -13.59
CA ALA A 146 -5.62 5.90 -13.91
C ALA A 146 -6.60 6.34 -12.79
N PRO A 147 -6.32 6.16 -11.48
CA PRO A 147 -7.17 6.70 -10.42
C PRO A 147 -7.22 8.24 -10.43
N ALA A 148 -6.09 8.91 -10.67
CA ALA A 148 -6.02 10.36 -10.78
C ALA A 148 -6.77 10.86 -12.03
N GLU A 149 -6.59 10.20 -13.18
CA GLU A 149 -7.33 10.51 -14.41
C GLU A 149 -8.84 10.33 -14.25
N ARG A 150 -9.27 9.31 -13.50
CA ARG A 150 -10.69 9.13 -13.15
C ARG A 150 -11.21 10.30 -12.31
N LEU A 151 -10.44 10.76 -11.32
CA LEU A 151 -10.77 11.95 -10.54
C LEU A 151 -10.87 13.20 -11.44
N PHE A 152 -9.91 13.41 -12.34
CA PHE A 152 -9.94 14.54 -13.28
C PHE A 152 -11.11 14.45 -14.27
N SER A 153 -11.49 13.24 -14.69
CA SER A 153 -12.68 13.04 -15.53
C SER A 153 -13.96 13.42 -14.79
N ILE A 154 -14.09 13.06 -13.51
CA ILE A 154 -15.22 13.47 -12.66
C ILE A 154 -15.23 14.99 -12.47
N ALA A 155 -14.06 15.57 -12.17
CA ALA A 155 -13.87 17.01 -12.04
C ALA A 155 -14.29 17.75 -13.32
N GLY A 156 -13.85 17.30 -14.50
CA GLY A 156 -14.23 17.88 -15.78
C GLY A 156 -15.73 17.79 -16.07
N LYS A 157 -16.43 16.77 -15.56
CA LYS A 157 -17.91 16.69 -15.64
C LYS A 157 -18.60 17.68 -14.70
N LEU A 158 -17.97 18.06 -13.59
CA LEU A 158 -18.47 19.06 -12.65
C LEU A 158 -18.21 20.48 -13.15
N PHE A 159 -17.01 20.72 -13.67
CA PHE A 159 -16.51 22.00 -14.15
C PHE A 159 -16.94 22.22 -15.61
N ARG A 160 -18.24 22.43 -15.82
CA ARG A 160 -18.79 22.79 -17.13
C ARG A 160 -19.03 24.28 -17.25
N PRO A 161 -18.93 24.86 -18.45
CA PRO A 161 -19.21 26.28 -18.68
C PRO A 161 -20.67 26.65 -18.35
N GLU A 162 -21.61 25.70 -18.37
CA GLU A 162 -23.00 25.97 -17.94
C GLU A 162 -23.14 26.11 -16.40
N ARG A 163 -22.10 25.74 -15.63
CA ARG A 163 -22.06 25.78 -14.15
C ARG A 163 -20.96 26.71 -13.62
N CYS A 164 -20.63 27.78 -14.34
CA CYS A 164 -19.51 28.69 -14.05
C CYS A 164 -19.57 29.44 -12.70
N ASN A 165 -20.65 29.35 -11.92
CA ASN A 165 -20.76 30.07 -10.64
C ASN A 165 -20.55 29.15 -9.42
N LEU A 166 -19.64 28.17 -9.54
CA LEU A 166 -19.24 27.32 -8.44
C LEU A 166 -18.05 27.95 -7.71
N SER A 167 -18.18 28.12 -6.39
CA SER A 167 -17.03 28.44 -5.56
C SER A 167 -16.17 27.20 -5.32
N ASP A 168 -14.87 27.39 -5.09
CA ASP A 168 -13.90 26.31 -4.82
C ASP A 168 -14.38 25.36 -3.71
N LYS A 169 -14.92 25.94 -2.62
CA LYS A 169 -15.46 25.18 -1.49
C LYS A 169 -16.64 24.27 -1.90
N ARG A 170 -17.54 24.76 -2.76
CA ARG A 170 -18.67 23.95 -3.26
C ARG A 170 -18.18 22.88 -4.22
N PHE A 171 -17.16 23.18 -5.01
CA PHE A 171 -16.56 22.22 -5.94
C PHE A 171 -15.93 21.04 -5.19
N GLU A 172 -15.14 21.32 -4.15
CA GLU A 172 -14.53 20.30 -3.31
C GLU A 172 -15.58 19.40 -2.63
N GLN A 173 -16.65 20.00 -2.09
CA GLN A 173 -17.76 19.24 -1.51
C GLN A 173 -18.45 18.33 -2.52
N LEU A 174 -18.72 18.82 -3.73
CA LEU A 174 -19.31 17.99 -4.78
C LEU A 174 -18.35 16.89 -5.23
N MET A 175 -17.05 17.16 -5.30
CA MET A 175 -16.03 16.14 -5.59
C MET A 175 -16.05 15.03 -4.55
N MET A 176 -16.05 15.36 -3.25
CA MET A 176 -16.15 14.37 -2.17
C MET A 176 -17.42 13.52 -2.28
N ILE A 177 -18.58 14.14 -2.54
CA ILE A 177 -19.84 13.41 -2.70
C ILE A 177 -19.76 12.48 -3.91
N ARG A 178 -19.26 12.96 -5.06
CA ARG A 178 -19.19 12.17 -6.29
C ARG A 178 -18.20 11.01 -6.23
N CYS A 179 -17.08 11.17 -5.52
CA CYS A 179 -16.07 10.12 -5.42
C CYS A 179 -16.47 9.01 -4.45
N ASN A 180 -17.30 9.30 -3.45
CA ASN A 180 -17.71 8.34 -2.41
C ASN A 180 -19.10 7.71 -2.65
N HIS A 181 -19.84 8.13 -3.66
CA HIS A 181 -21.18 7.64 -3.97
C HIS A 181 -21.18 6.52 -5.04
N GLN A 182 -20.08 5.80 -5.21
CA GLN A 182 -19.97 4.67 -6.14
C GLN A 182 -20.32 3.35 -5.47
#